data_AF-A0A519V4I0-F1
#
_entry.id   AF-A0A519V4I0-F1
#
_cell.length_a   1.000
_cell.length_b   1.000
_cell.length_c   1.000
_cell.angle_alpha   90.00
_cell.angle_beta   90.00
_cell.angle_gamma   90.00
#
_symmetry.space_group_name_H-M   'P 1'
#
loop_
_entity.id
_entity.type
_entity.pdbx_description
1 polymer ?
#
loop_
_entity_poly.entity_id
_entity_poly.type
_entity_poly.pdbx_seq_one_letter_code
_entity_poly.pdbx_strand_id
1 'polypeptide(L)'
;KEARAWNNYKDYKPMIETAKANKLDVIGGNGAARYSNAVTRGGLEVLNQLPENSKQFIAPLPIDTATGRYLEKFIETLGGHSMGGMKVYQTQNFWDATMSWSIAKYAKANKDKKVFQVNGRFHSDEKLGTLAKLKTYAPKLKVLNISSFSADDFNNPDWKKYEKLGDYIIVTDPSLKRTF
;
A
#
# COMPACT_ATOMS: atom_id res chain seq x y z
N LYS A 1 20.17 16.97 -10.33
CA LYS A 1 19.27 15.93 -10.88
C LYS A 1 17.87 16.22 -10.36
N GLU A 2 17.01 16.81 -11.19
CA GLU A 2 15.59 16.95 -10.88
C GLU A 2 14.96 15.55 -10.95
N ALA A 3 14.45 15.07 -9.82
CA ALA A 3 13.63 13.88 -9.82
C ALA A 3 12.36 14.18 -10.64
N ARG A 4 11.96 13.30 -11.55
CA ARG A 4 10.65 13.39 -12.22
C ARG A 4 9.58 13.08 -11.19
N ALA A 5 9.18 14.11 -10.45
CA ALA A 5 8.08 14.03 -9.51
C ALA A 5 6.78 13.73 -10.28
N TRP A 6 5.90 12.95 -9.67
CA TRP A 6 4.61 12.62 -10.25
C TRP A 6 3.65 13.82 -10.18
N ASN A 7 2.58 13.81 -10.98
CA ASN A 7 1.69 14.97 -11.18
C ASN A 7 1.05 15.47 -9.86
N ASN A 8 0.78 14.59 -8.90
CA ASN A 8 0.28 14.94 -7.57
C ASN A 8 1.37 15.04 -6.48
N TYR A 9 2.63 15.29 -6.82
CA TYR A 9 3.71 15.42 -5.82
C TYR A 9 3.44 16.54 -4.81
N LYS A 10 2.78 17.63 -5.23
CA LYS A 10 2.37 18.73 -4.35
C LYS A 10 1.58 18.25 -3.12
N ASP A 11 0.83 17.15 -3.23
CA ASP A 11 0.01 16.60 -2.15
C ASP A 11 0.85 15.82 -1.12
N TYR A 12 2.01 15.30 -1.54
CA TYR A 12 2.94 14.56 -0.68
C TYR A 12 4.13 15.41 -0.22
N LYS A 13 4.43 16.52 -0.91
CA LYS A 13 5.55 17.41 -0.63
C LYS A 13 5.62 17.84 0.84
N PRO A 14 4.52 18.23 1.53
CA PRO A 14 4.61 18.63 2.93
C PRO A 14 5.19 17.53 3.84
N MET A 15 4.85 16.26 3.59
CA MET A 15 5.36 15.13 4.36
C MET A 15 6.86 14.91 4.11
N ILE A 16 7.30 15.01 2.86
CA ILE A 16 8.71 14.85 2.49
C ILE A 16 9.56 16.00 3.05
N GLU A 17 9.11 17.24 2.94
CA GLU A 17 9.83 18.39 3.50
C GLU A 17 9.84 18.36 5.04
N THR A 18 8.76 17.90 5.68
CA THR A 18 8.74 17.67 7.14
C THR A 18 9.75 16.61 7.55
N ALA A 19 9.83 15.49 6.82
CA ALA A 19 10.81 14.45 7.08
C ALA A 19 12.23 14.99 6.94
N LYS A 20 12.51 15.76 5.88
CA LYS A 20 13.82 16.40 5.66
C LYS A 20 14.18 17.39 6.78
N ALA A 21 13.27 18.26 7.17
CA ALA A 21 13.49 19.26 8.23
C ALA A 21 13.80 18.59 9.58
N ASN A 22 13.12 17.48 9.89
CA ASN A 22 13.30 16.73 11.13
C ASN A 22 14.33 15.60 11.03
N LYS A 23 15.06 15.48 9.91
CA LYS A 23 16.04 14.42 9.64
C LYS A 23 15.46 13.01 9.85
N LEU A 24 14.21 12.81 9.47
CA LEU A 24 13.53 11.51 9.49
C LEU A 24 13.91 10.71 8.24
N ASP A 25 14.04 9.39 8.41
CA ASP A 25 14.30 8.50 7.29
C ASP A 25 13.08 8.43 6.37
N VAL A 26 13.30 8.51 5.06
CA VAL A 26 12.28 8.29 4.04
C VAL A 26 12.59 6.99 3.32
N ILE A 27 11.65 6.05 3.37
CA ILE A 27 11.82 4.71 2.82
C ILE A 27 10.95 4.60 1.56
N GLY A 28 11.55 4.19 0.44
CA GLY A 28 10.78 3.77 -0.73
C GLY A 28 10.10 2.44 -0.45
N GLY A 29 8.83 2.48 -0.02
CA GLY A 29 8.12 1.26 0.37
C GLY A 29 7.75 0.35 -0.80
N ASN A 30 7.33 0.93 -1.92
CA ASN A 30 6.74 0.17 -3.03
C ASN A 30 7.77 -0.37 -4.03
N GLY A 31 7.39 -1.41 -4.78
CA GLY A 31 8.16 -1.94 -5.90
C GLY A 31 8.23 -0.95 -7.06
N ALA A 32 9.36 -0.90 -7.75
CA ALA A 32 9.55 -0.02 -8.90
C ALA A 32 8.52 -0.32 -10.02
N ALA A 33 8.03 0.73 -10.70
CA ALA A 33 6.99 0.62 -11.72
C ALA A 33 7.34 -0.37 -12.86
N ARG A 34 8.62 -0.52 -13.20
CA ARG A 34 9.07 -1.51 -14.19
C ARG A 34 8.74 -2.95 -13.80
N TYR A 35 8.80 -3.28 -12.50
CA TYR A 35 8.50 -4.61 -11.99
C TYR A 35 7.00 -4.85 -11.92
N SER A 36 6.21 -3.87 -11.46
CA SER A 36 4.75 -3.98 -11.50
C SER A 36 4.22 -4.10 -12.92
N ASN A 37 4.77 -3.34 -13.88
CA ASN A 37 4.42 -3.46 -15.29
C ASN A 37 4.78 -4.84 -15.87
N ALA A 38 5.91 -5.41 -15.45
CA ALA A 38 6.27 -6.77 -15.82
C ALA A 38 5.25 -7.77 -15.27
N VAL A 39 4.86 -7.66 -14.00
CA VAL A 39 3.84 -8.53 -13.38
C VAL A 39 2.49 -8.37 -14.06
N THR A 40 2.07 -7.16 -14.41
CA THR A 40 0.82 -6.93 -15.15
C THR A 40 0.81 -7.63 -16.51
N ARG A 41 1.97 -7.74 -17.18
CA ARG A 41 2.09 -8.40 -18.49
C ARG A 41 2.26 -9.92 -18.37
N GLY A 42 3.14 -10.37 -17.48
CA GLY A 42 3.64 -11.75 -17.40
C GLY A 42 3.22 -12.54 -16.16
N GLY A 43 2.49 -11.92 -15.22
CA GLY A 43 2.19 -12.51 -13.91
C GLY A 43 3.39 -12.49 -12.96
N LEU A 44 3.20 -13.01 -11.73
CA LEU A 44 4.23 -12.97 -10.68
C LEU A 44 5.50 -13.75 -11.04
N GLU A 45 5.39 -14.78 -11.88
CA GLU A 45 6.52 -15.62 -12.30
C GLU A 45 7.64 -14.84 -12.99
N VAL A 46 7.33 -13.70 -13.62
CA VAL A 46 8.33 -12.83 -14.24
C VAL A 46 9.37 -12.31 -13.23
N LEU A 47 9.02 -12.26 -11.94
CA LEU A 47 9.91 -11.79 -10.87
C LEU A 47 11.09 -12.76 -10.65
N ASN A 48 10.92 -14.05 -10.97
CA ASN A 48 11.99 -15.05 -10.85
C ASN A 48 13.15 -14.76 -11.82
N GLN A 49 12.87 -14.08 -12.93
CA GLN A 49 13.83 -13.73 -13.98
C GLN A 49 14.59 -12.43 -13.68
N LEU A 50 14.27 -11.73 -12.60
CA LEU A 50 14.99 -10.53 -12.22
C LEU A 50 16.43 -10.86 -11.82
N PRO A 51 17.42 -10.01 -12.16
CA PRO A 51 18.78 -10.17 -11.66
C PRO A 51 18.81 -10.13 -10.12
N GLU A 52 19.76 -10.82 -9.49
CA GLU A 52 19.85 -10.88 -8.02
C GLU A 52 19.99 -9.50 -7.35
N ASN A 53 20.73 -8.59 -7.98
CA ASN A 53 20.84 -7.21 -7.51
C ASN A 53 19.51 -6.43 -7.56
N SER A 54 18.51 -6.90 -8.31
CA SER A 54 17.17 -6.33 -8.38
C SER A 54 16.25 -6.95 -7.35
N LYS A 55 16.41 -8.24 -7.06
CA LYS A 55 15.58 -8.97 -6.09
C LYS A 55 15.69 -8.41 -4.67
N GLN A 56 16.83 -7.80 -4.31
CA GLN A 56 17.01 -7.14 -3.01
C GLN A 56 16.03 -5.98 -2.71
N PHE A 57 15.36 -5.44 -3.74
CA PHE A 57 14.43 -4.32 -3.66
C PHE A 57 12.94 -4.74 -3.69
N ILE A 58 12.65 -6.04 -3.73
CA ILE A 58 11.28 -6.58 -3.71
C ILE A 58 11.12 -7.55 -2.54
N ALA A 59 9.88 -7.98 -2.30
CA ALA A 59 9.61 -9.04 -1.33
C ALA A 59 10.30 -10.37 -1.71
N PRO A 60 10.64 -11.22 -0.73
CA PRO A 60 11.12 -12.57 -0.99
C PRO A 60 10.13 -13.33 -1.89
N LEU A 61 10.67 -14.06 -2.87
CA LEU A 61 9.90 -14.91 -3.76
C LEU A 61 9.77 -16.32 -3.18
N PRO A 62 8.68 -17.06 -3.48
CA PRO A 62 7.53 -16.64 -4.27
C PRO A 62 6.61 -15.65 -3.52
N ILE A 63 5.90 -14.81 -4.29
CA ILE A 63 4.82 -13.97 -3.77
C ILE A 63 3.50 -14.67 -4.04
N ASP A 64 2.67 -14.85 -3.01
CA ASP A 64 1.37 -15.46 -3.18
C ASP A 64 0.33 -14.46 -3.70
N THR A 65 -0.60 -14.99 -4.49
CA THR A 65 -1.86 -14.32 -4.83
C THR A 65 -2.87 -14.59 -3.72
N ALA A 66 -3.30 -13.55 -3.00
CA ALA A 66 -4.26 -13.69 -1.92
C ALA A 66 -5.63 -14.16 -2.42
N THR A 67 -6.43 -14.74 -1.53
CA THR A 67 -7.78 -15.24 -1.83
C THR A 67 -8.77 -14.72 -0.77
N GLY A 68 -10.05 -15.12 -0.88
CA GLY A 68 -11.10 -14.73 0.07
C GLY A 68 -11.40 -13.24 0.05
N ARG A 69 -11.62 -12.64 1.23
CA ARG A 69 -12.08 -11.25 1.37
C ARG A 69 -11.26 -10.22 0.59
N TYR A 70 -9.94 -10.41 0.46
CA TYR A 70 -9.12 -9.46 -0.29
C TYR A 70 -9.37 -9.52 -1.80
N LEU A 71 -9.63 -10.72 -2.34
CA LEU A 71 -10.02 -10.90 -3.74
C LEU A 71 -11.43 -10.35 -3.98
N GLU A 72 -12.37 -10.60 -3.07
CA GLU A 72 -13.74 -10.05 -3.14
C GLU A 72 -13.71 -8.52 -3.19
N LYS A 73 -12.99 -7.89 -2.25
CA LYS A 73 -12.78 -6.44 -2.20
C LYS A 73 -12.18 -5.88 -3.49
N PHE A 74 -11.23 -6.62 -4.09
CA PHE A 74 -10.66 -6.24 -5.38
C PHE A 74 -11.70 -6.24 -6.50
N ILE A 75 -12.51 -7.29 -6.59
CA ILE A 75 -13.57 -7.43 -7.60
C ILE A 75 -14.63 -6.33 -7.42
N GLU A 76 -15.05 -6.06 -6.18
CA GLU A 76 -15.95 -4.96 -5.82
C GLU A 76 -15.39 -3.61 -6.31
N THR A 77 -14.10 -3.35 -6.08
CA THR A 77 -13.43 -2.09 -6.46
C THR A 77 -13.36 -1.90 -7.97
N LEU A 78 -13.25 -2.97 -8.76
CA LEU A 78 -13.23 -2.90 -10.22
C LEU A 78 -14.61 -2.68 -10.86
N GLY A 79 -15.69 -2.64 -10.08
CA GLY A 79 -17.04 -2.34 -10.59
C GLY A 79 -17.57 -3.39 -11.57
N GLY A 80 -17.20 -4.67 -11.40
CA GLY A 80 -17.78 -5.79 -12.14
C GLY A 80 -17.35 -5.93 -13.61
N HIS A 81 -16.45 -5.09 -14.14
CA HIS A 81 -15.99 -5.23 -15.53
C HIS A 81 -14.92 -6.33 -15.68
N SER A 82 -15.23 -7.34 -16.48
CA SER A 82 -14.31 -8.42 -16.86
C SER A 82 -13.30 -7.93 -17.90
N MET A 83 -12.11 -7.49 -17.47
CA MET A 83 -10.92 -7.48 -18.33
C MET A 83 -9.64 -7.66 -17.51
N GLY A 84 -8.86 -8.71 -17.77
CA GLY A 84 -7.47 -8.84 -17.30
C GLY A 84 -7.25 -8.96 -15.77
N GLY A 85 -8.33 -9.20 -15.01
CA GLY A 85 -8.39 -9.05 -13.55
C GLY A 85 -7.30 -9.78 -12.78
N MET A 86 -6.89 -10.98 -13.19
CA MET A 86 -5.91 -11.77 -12.43
C MET A 86 -4.50 -11.18 -12.45
N LYS A 87 -4.02 -10.65 -13.58
CA LYS A 87 -2.67 -10.06 -13.65
C LYS A 87 -2.60 -8.70 -12.96
N VAL A 88 -3.67 -7.92 -13.05
CA VAL A 88 -3.82 -6.66 -12.29
C VAL A 88 -3.89 -6.97 -10.80
N TYR A 89 -4.65 -8.00 -10.41
CA TYR A 89 -4.71 -8.44 -9.02
C TYR A 89 -3.36 -8.95 -8.50
N GLN A 90 -2.63 -9.73 -9.30
CA GLN A 90 -1.26 -10.13 -8.99
C GLN A 90 -0.33 -8.93 -8.82
N THR A 91 -0.55 -7.85 -9.58
CA THR A 91 0.20 -6.60 -9.40
C THR A 91 -0.11 -5.95 -8.05
N GLN A 92 -1.37 -5.98 -7.58
CA GLN A 92 -1.73 -5.52 -6.22
C GLN A 92 -1.00 -6.34 -5.16
N ASN A 93 -1.03 -7.67 -5.27
CA ASN A 93 -0.34 -8.57 -4.36
C ASN A 93 1.19 -8.34 -4.33
N PHE A 94 1.80 -8.06 -5.49
CA PHE A 94 3.21 -7.69 -5.60
C PHE A 94 3.53 -6.38 -4.85
N TRP A 95 2.69 -5.34 -5.03
CA TRP A 95 2.85 -4.07 -4.31
C TRP A 95 2.71 -4.27 -2.80
N ASP A 96 1.69 -4.98 -2.34
CA ASP A 96 1.47 -5.24 -0.91
C ASP A 96 2.61 -6.02 -0.27
N ALA A 97 3.07 -7.09 -0.92
CA ALA A 97 4.19 -7.88 -0.43
C ALA A 97 5.45 -7.01 -0.34
N THR A 98 5.74 -6.20 -1.36
CA THR A 98 6.94 -5.36 -1.39
C THR A 98 6.89 -4.24 -0.36
N MET A 99 5.75 -3.54 -0.21
CA MET A 99 5.56 -2.56 0.86
C MET A 99 5.76 -3.18 2.25
N SER A 100 5.14 -4.33 2.47
CA SER A 100 5.26 -5.07 3.74
C SER A 100 6.71 -5.47 4.04
N TRP A 101 7.42 -5.96 3.03
CA TRP A 101 8.80 -6.37 3.17
C TRP A 101 9.73 -5.19 3.47
N SER A 102 9.54 -4.05 2.79
CA SER A 102 10.28 -2.82 3.06
C SER A 102 10.11 -2.36 4.51
N ILE A 103 8.87 -2.39 5.04
CA ILE A 103 8.57 -2.07 6.44
C ILE A 103 9.25 -3.07 7.38
N ALA A 104 9.10 -4.38 7.14
CA ALA A 104 9.66 -5.42 7.99
C ALA A 104 11.20 -5.35 8.04
N LYS A 105 11.86 -5.15 6.90
CA LYS A 105 13.32 -5.01 6.79
C LYS A 105 13.81 -3.79 7.56
N TYR A 106 13.15 -2.65 7.40
CA TYR A 106 13.53 -1.43 8.10
C TYR A 106 13.31 -1.54 9.61
N ALA A 107 12.14 -2.02 10.05
CA ALA A 107 11.82 -2.19 11.47
C ALA A 107 12.74 -3.19 12.16
N LYS A 108 13.17 -4.25 11.47
CA LYS A 108 14.14 -5.22 11.99
C LYS A 108 15.51 -4.57 12.25
N ALA A 109 15.94 -3.66 11.38
CA ALA A 109 17.21 -2.95 11.48
C ALA A 109 17.15 -1.74 12.45
N ASN A 110 15.97 -1.18 12.69
CA ASN A 110 15.76 0.05 13.47
C ASN A 110 14.68 -0.16 14.55
N LYS A 111 15.00 -0.95 15.58
CA LYS A 111 14.02 -1.42 16.60
C LYS A 111 13.43 -0.30 17.47
N ASP A 112 14.11 0.83 17.54
CA ASP A 112 13.75 2.02 18.31
C ASP A 112 12.91 3.03 17.50
N LYS A 113 12.76 2.81 16.18
CA LYS A 113 12.04 3.72 15.29
C LYS A 113 10.60 3.24 15.04
N LYS A 114 9.69 4.21 14.94
CA LYS A 114 8.32 3.99 14.48
C LYS A 114 8.25 4.23 12.97
N VAL A 115 7.55 3.35 12.25
CA VAL A 115 7.32 3.49 10.82
C VAL A 115 5.93 4.08 10.59
N PHE A 116 5.86 5.20 9.86
CA PHE A 116 4.62 5.76 9.36
C PHE A 116 4.49 5.46 7.86
N GLN A 117 3.70 4.44 7.52
CA GLN A 117 3.44 4.04 6.15
C GLN A 117 2.23 4.81 5.60
N VAL A 118 2.39 5.41 4.42
CA VAL A 118 1.29 6.08 3.71
C VAL A 118 1.05 5.36 2.38
N ASN A 119 -0.18 4.91 2.17
CA ASN A 119 -0.61 4.18 0.98
C ASN A 119 -2.09 4.48 0.66
N GLY A 120 -2.53 4.08 -0.53
CA GLY A 120 -3.95 4.06 -0.86
C GLY A 120 -4.72 3.08 0.02
N ARG A 121 -5.94 3.44 0.42
CA ARG A 121 -6.75 2.70 1.41
C ARG A 121 -6.97 1.23 1.09
N PHE A 122 -7.07 0.88 -0.19
CA PHE A 122 -7.25 -0.51 -0.62
C PHE A 122 -6.24 -1.46 0.03
N HIS A 123 -4.99 -1.01 0.18
CA HIS A 123 -3.84 -1.78 0.69
C HIS A 123 -3.80 -1.95 2.21
N SER A 124 -4.66 -1.28 2.98
CA SER A 124 -4.61 -1.31 4.45
C SER A 124 -5.98 -1.41 5.12
N ASP A 125 -7.05 -1.00 4.44
CA ASP A 125 -8.41 -1.12 4.95
C ASP A 125 -8.77 -2.58 5.21
N GLU A 126 -9.56 -2.83 6.26
CA GLU A 126 -9.94 -4.17 6.75
C GLU A 126 -8.74 -4.99 7.24
N LYS A 127 -7.59 -4.34 7.47
CA LYS A 127 -6.31 -4.98 7.85
C LYS A 127 -5.85 -6.04 6.83
N LEU A 128 -6.26 -5.87 5.57
CA LEU A 128 -5.89 -6.71 4.43
C LEU A 128 -4.63 -6.17 3.70
N GLY A 129 -4.29 -6.74 2.54
CA GLY A 129 -3.20 -6.26 1.68
C GLY A 129 -1.86 -6.20 2.40
N THR A 130 -1.26 -5.00 2.43
CA THR A 130 0.03 -4.72 3.07
C THR A 130 0.01 -5.09 4.56
N LEU A 131 -1.08 -4.84 5.28
CA LEU A 131 -1.14 -5.19 6.70
C LEU A 131 -1.14 -6.70 6.93
N ALA A 132 -1.87 -7.44 6.10
CA ALA A 132 -1.92 -8.90 6.19
C ALA A 132 -0.54 -9.51 5.88
N LYS A 133 0.14 -9.05 4.82
CA LYS A 133 1.48 -9.52 4.45
C LYS A 133 2.54 -9.11 5.49
N LEU A 134 2.44 -7.93 6.09
CA LEU A 134 3.35 -7.48 7.14
C LEU A 134 3.28 -8.39 8.38
N LYS A 135 2.10 -8.87 8.75
CA LYS A 135 1.96 -9.85 9.86
C LYS A 135 2.70 -11.17 9.56
N THR A 136 2.82 -11.56 8.30
CA THR A 136 3.62 -12.73 7.91
C THR A 136 5.12 -12.46 8.06
N TYR A 137 5.60 -11.31 7.58
CA TYR A 137 7.04 -10.98 7.63
C TYR A 137 7.55 -10.52 9.00
N ALA A 138 6.68 -9.94 9.82
CA ALA A 138 7.02 -9.38 11.13
C ALA A 138 5.88 -9.64 12.15
N PRO A 139 5.61 -10.89 12.55
CA PRO A 139 4.45 -11.26 13.36
C PRO A 139 4.42 -10.63 14.77
N LYS A 140 5.56 -10.16 15.26
CA LYS A 140 5.69 -9.48 16.57
C LYS A 140 5.54 -7.97 16.50
N LEU A 141 5.46 -7.39 15.30
CA LEU A 141 5.33 -5.95 15.13
C LEU A 141 3.92 -5.51 15.53
N LYS A 142 3.82 -4.53 16.41
CA LYS A 142 2.55 -3.89 16.74
C LYS A 142 2.19 -2.93 15.63
N VAL A 143 1.00 -3.11 15.04
CA VAL A 143 0.54 -2.34 13.89
C VAL A 143 -0.85 -1.79 14.20
N LEU A 144 -1.06 -0.53 13.85
CA LEU A 144 -2.35 0.15 13.85
C LEU A 144 -2.57 0.74 12.47
N ASN A 145 -3.80 0.74 11.96
CA ASN A 145 -4.13 1.47 10.73
C ASN A 145 -5.14 2.59 10.95
N ILE A 146 -4.94 3.66 10.18
CA ILE A 146 -5.84 4.80 10.09
C ILE A 146 -6.43 4.76 8.68
N SER A 147 -7.75 4.62 8.57
CA SER A 147 -8.43 4.77 7.29
C SER A 147 -8.96 6.20 7.17
N SER A 148 -8.59 6.91 6.12
CA SER A 148 -9.00 8.30 5.89
C SER A 148 -9.62 8.50 4.52
N PHE A 149 -10.84 9.03 4.47
CA PHE A 149 -11.61 9.18 3.23
C PHE A 149 -12.72 10.20 3.34
N SER A 150 -13.14 10.73 2.19
CA SER A 150 -14.36 11.52 2.10
C SER A 150 -15.57 10.58 1.95
N ALA A 151 -16.66 10.90 2.64
CA ALA A 151 -17.88 10.10 2.64
C ALA A 151 -19.13 10.96 2.47
N ASP A 152 -20.10 10.45 1.71
CA ASP A 152 -21.33 11.19 1.40
C ASP A 152 -22.20 11.43 2.63
N ASP A 153 -22.09 10.57 3.65
CA ASP A 153 -22.76 10.68 4.94
C ASP A 153 -21.95 11.49 5.97
N PHE A 154 -21.01 12.35 5.54
CA PHE A 154 -20.12 13.11 6.44
C PHE A 154 -20.83 13.84 7.60
N ASN A 155 -22.01 14.41 7.36
CA ASN A 155 -22.76 15.12 8.40
C ASN A 155 -23.39 14.20 9.46
N ASN A 156 -23.59 12.92 9.13
CA ASN A 156 -24.11 11.91 10.04
C ASN A 156 -23.56 10.52 9.65
N PRO A 157 -22.26 10.23 9.93
CA PRO A 157 -21.62 9.02 9.44
C PRO A 157 -22.23 7.75 10.03
N ASP A 158 -22.49 6.74 9.19
CA ASP A 158 -22.83 5.40 9.66
C ASP A 158 -21.55 4.67 10.12
N TRP A 159 -21.21 4.84 11.39
CA TRP A 159 -20.00 4.25 11.97
C TRP A 159 -19.97 2.72 11.88
N LYS A 160 -21.12 2.04 11.83
CA LYS A 160 -21.16 0.57 11.68
C LYS A 160 -20.63 0.13 10.32
N LYS A 161 -20.80 0.95 9.28
CA LYS A 161 -20.22 0.71 7.95
C LYS A 161 -18.70 0.84 7.95
N TYR A 162 -18.14 1.65 8.85
CA TYR A 162 -16.74 2.06 8.83
C TYR A 162 -15.85 1.37 9.87
N GLU A 163 -16.42 0.82 10.94
CA GLU A 163 -15.66 0.24 12.07
C GLU A 163 -14.65 -0.84 11.66
N LYS A 164 -14.93 -1.57 10.56
CA LYS A 164 -14.05 -2.64 10.07
C LYS A 164 -12.87 -2.12 9.26
N LEU A 165 -12.90 -0.87 8.80
CA LEU A 165 -11.89 -0.34 7.88
C LEU A 165 -10.54 -0.12 8.57
N GLY A 166 -10.51 0.20 9.86
CA GLY A 166 -9.26 0.37 10.60
C GLY A 166 -9.42 0.61 12.09
N ASP A 167 -8.29 0.67 12.80
CA ASP A 167 -8.26 0.98 14.23
C ASP A 167 -8.71 2.42 14.52
N TYR A 168 -8.46 3.34 13.57
CA TYR A 168 -8.98 4.70 13.59
C TYR A 168 -9.56 5.06 12.23
N ILE A 169 -10.67 5.80 12.25
CA ILE A 169 -11.39 6.26 11.06
C ILE A 169 -11.39 7.78 11.03
N ILE A 170 -11.00 8.36 9.90
CA ILE A 170 -11.07 9.79 9.64
C ILE A 170 -11.97 10.00 8.42
N VAL A 171 -13.18 10.50 8.66
CA VAL A 171 -14.08 10.90 7.57
C VAL A 171 -13.86 12.38 7.25
N THR A 172 -13.79 12.73 5.97
CA THR A 172 -13.63 14.11 5.51
C THR A 172 -14.83 14.59 4.69
N ASP A 173 -15.04 15.89 4.66
CA ASP A 173 -16.15 16.53 3.97
C ASP A 173 -16.03 16.31 2.43
N PRO A 174 -17.04 15.69 1.77
CA PRO A 174 -17.03 15.46 0.34
C PRO A 174 -17.18 16.74 -0.50
N SER A 175 -17.64 17.84 0.09
CA SER A 175 -17.75 19.13 -0.60
C SER A 175 -16.39 19.81 -0.83
N LEU A 176 -15.37 19.40 -0.06
CA LEU A 176 -14.02 19.92 -0.22
C LEU A 176 -13.39 19.39 -1.51
N LYS A 177 -12.79 20.30 -2.28
CA LYS A 177 -12.13 19.96 -3.54
C LYS A 177 -10.96 19.01 -3.31
N ARG A 178 -11.00 17.86 -3.97
CA ARG A 178 -9.86 16.92 -4.04
C ARG A 178 -8.79 17.46 -4.99
N THR A 179 -7.53 17.31 -4.59
CA THR A 179 -6.37 17.75 -5.38
C THR A 179 -5.91 16.73 -6.41
N PHE A 180 -6.25 15.46 -6.18
CA PHE A 180 -6.08 14.31 -7.06
C PHE A 180 -7.13 13.22 -6.73
#